data_AF-A0A914YRF2-F1
#
_entry.id   AF-A0A914YRF2-F1
#
_cell.length_a   1.000
_cell.length_b   1.000
_cell.length_c   1.000
_cell.angle_alpha   90.00
_cell.angle_beta   90.00
_cell.angle_gamma   90.00
#
_symmetry.space_group_name_H-M   'P 1'
#
loop_
_entity.id
_entity.type
_entity.pdbx_description
1 polymer ?
#
loop_
_entity_poly.entity_id
_entity_poly.type
_entity_poly.pdbx_seq_one_letter_code
_entity_poly.pdbx_strand_id
1 'polypeptide(L)'
;MPWEHIIVGDYVHVSIDETIPADLLLIRSSDPQGSVFVETSNLDGESNLKQRTVMQKCRSLCGETGDFDPTLLNLKVYCNNPDKRLNFIQGNVEYANEDVDRITTDNIIIRGCKLRNTTFIEGIVLYTGKNLVEKFREKII
;
A
#
# COMPACT_ATOMS: atom_id res chain seq x y z
N MET A 1 -10.27 12.99 -2.43
CA MET A 1 -10.82 12.94 -1.05
C MET A 1 -9.77 13.53 -0.11
N PRO A 2 -10.11 14.46 0.79
CA PRO A 2 -9.16 14.94 1.80
C PRO A 2 -8.62 13.78 2.65
N TRP A 3 -7.34 13.84 3.06
CA TRP A 3 -6.67 12.76 3.78
C TRP A 3 -7.38 12.33 5.08
N GLU A 4 -8.13 13.25 5.67
CA GLU A 4 -8.88 13.04 6.92
C GLU A 4 -10.11 12.14 6.79
N HIS A 5 -10.56 11.86 5.56
CA HIS A 5 -11.68 10.97 5.28
C HIS A 5 -11.26 9.56 4.83
N ILE A 6 -9.95 9.34 4.63
CA ILE A 6 -9.42 8.03 4.27
C ILE A 6 -9.61 7.08 5.45
N ILE A 7 -10.23 5.94 5.20
CA ILE A 7 -10.44 4.88 6.19
C ILE A 7 -9.72 3.58 5.77
N VAL A 8 -9.60 2.66 6.74
CA VAL A 8 -8.99 1.36 6.52
C VAL A 8 -9.78 0.56 5.48
N GLY A 9 -9.06 -0.07 4.56
CA GLY A 9 -9.62 -0.82 3.44
C GLY A 9 -10.13 0.06 2.29
N ASP A 10 -9.85 1.37 2.29
CA ASP A 10 -10.04 2.18 1.09
C ASP A 10 -8.96 1.87 0.05
N TYR A 11 -9.35 1.97 -1.22
CA TYR A 11 -8.43 1.95 -2.33
C TYR A 11 -8.01 3.38 -2.66
N VAL A 12 -6.70 3.62 -2.76
CA VAL A 12 -6.16 4.96 -3.02
C VAL A 12 -5.21 4.93 -4.20
N HIS A 13 -5.37 5.93 -5.07
CA HIS A 13 -4.44 6.27 -6.13
C HIS A 13 -3.53 7.41 -5.64
N VAL A 14 -2.23 7.29 -5.89
CA VAL A 14 -1.24 8.33 -5.55
C VAL A 14 -0.39 8.59 -6.78
N SER A 15 -0.33 9.85 -7.22
CA SER A 15 0.48 10.26 -8.36
C SER A 15 1.92 10.58 -7.95
N ILE A 16 2.83 10.59 -8.93
CA ILE A 16 4.23 10.95 -8.72
C ILE A 16 4.37 12.27 -7.97
N ASP A 17 5.36 12.34 -7.09
CA ASP A 17 5.66 13.49 -6.24
C ASP A 17 4.57 13.85 -5.22
N GLU A 18 3.48 13.08 -5.11
CA GLU A 18 2.53 13.23 -4.01
C GLU A 18 3.05 12.57 -2.72
N THR A 19 2.55 13.09 -1.59
CA THR A 19 2.83 12.52 -0.28
C THR A 19 1.87 11.37 0.00
N ILE A 20 2.40 10.25 0.46
CA ILE A 20 1.63 9.06 0.82
C ILE A 20 0.67 9.41 1.97
N PRO A 21 -0.66 9.22 1.81
CA PRO A 21 -1.64 9.76 2.75
C PRO A 21 -1.93 8.86 3.97
N ALA A 22 -1.66 7.56 3.86
CA ALA A 22 -1.89 6.54 4.87
C ALA A 22 -0.89 5.37 4.69
N ASP A 23 -0.86 4.39 5.59
CA ASP A 23 0.00 3.21 5.38
C ASP A 23 -0.68 2.29 4.38
N LEU A 24 -0.02 1.97 3.26
CA LEU A 24 -0.64 1.28 2.13
C LEU A 24 0.02 -0.06 1.84
N LEU A 25 -0.79 -1.07 1.57
CA LEU A 25 -0.39 -2.27 0.86
C LEU A 25 -0.34 -1.98 -0.64
N LEU A 26 0.80 -2.24 -1.28
CA LEU A 26 0.99 -1.99 -2.71
C LEU A 26 0.29 -3.05 -3.58
N ILE A 27 -0.65 -2.60 -4.40
CA ILE A 27 -1.41 -3.45 -5.31
C ILE A 27 -0.96 -3.22 -6.76
N ARG A 28 -0.80 -1.97 -7.17
CA ARG A 28 -0.47 -1.62 -8.55
C ARG A 28 0.53 -0.48 -8.62
N SER A 29 1.40 -0.52 -9.62
CA SER A 29 2.39 0.51 -9.94
C SER A 29 2.34 0.79 -11.44
N SER A 30 2.71 2.01 -11.82
CA SER A 30 2.95 2.36 -13.23
C SER A 30 4.13 1.60 -13.84
N ASP A 31 5.09 1.14 -13.01
CA ASP A 31 6.20 0.28 -13.47
C ASP A 31 5.68 -1.14 -13.74
N PRO A 32 5.82 -1.70 -14.96
CA PRO A 32 5.39 -3.06 -15.28
C PRO A 32 6.05 -4.16 -14.43
N GLN A 33 7.23 -3.90 -13.85
CA GLN A 33 7.87 -4.84 -12.92
C GLN A 33 7.32 -4.72 -11.49
N GLY A 34 6.42 -3.77 -11.25
CA GLY A 34 5.80 -3.54 -9.96
C GLY A 34 6.74 -2.90 -8.93
N SER A 35 7.81 -2.24 -9.36
CA SER A 35 8.69 -1.48 -8.46
C SER A 35 8.02 -0.17 -8.07
N VAL A 36 8.32 0.28 -6.85
CA VAL A 36 7.85 1.55 -6.30
C VAL A 36 9.02 2.19 -5.56
N PHE A 37 9.22 3.49 -5.74
CA PHE A 37 10.28 4.21 -5.03
C PHE A 37 9.67 5.30 -4.17
N VAL A 38 10.07 5.33 -2.90
CA VAL A 38 9.61 6.35 -1.96
C VAL A 38 10.78 7.04 -1.31
N GLU A 39 10.68 8.35 -1.20
CA GLU A 39 11.64 9.19 -0.50
C GLU A 39 11.17 9.42 0.93
N THR A 40 12.05 9.15 1.89
CA THR A 40 11.87 9.55 3.29
C THR A 40 12.80 10.71 3.60
N SER A 41 12.26 11.82 4.09
CA SER A 41 13.06 12.94 4.60
C SER A 41 13.50 12.64 6.03
N ASN A 42 14.82 12.65 6.26
CA ASN A 42 15.37 12.62 7.60
C ASN A 42 15.41 14.05 8.21
N LEU A 43 15.55 14.14 9.54
CA LEU A 43 15.57 15.41 10.28
C LEU A 43 16.79 16.30 9.95
N ASP A 44 17.83 15.73 9.36
CA ASP A 44 19.08 16.38 8.92
C ASP A 44 19.02 16.88 7.46
N GLY A 45 17.91 16.66 6.75
CA GLY A 45 17.74 17.04 5.36
C GLY A 45 18.27 16.03 4.34
N GLU A 46 18.75 14.86 4.79
CA GLU A 46 19.12 13.78 3.88
C GLU A 46 17.88 13.05 3.37
N SER A 47 17.77 12.92 2.05
CA SER A 47 16.74 12.13 1.38
C SER A 47 17.23 10.70 1.19
N ASN A 48 16.51 9.72 1.71
CA ASN A 48 16.78 8.31 1.43
C ASN A 48 15.69 7.75 0.49
N LEU A 49 16.11 7.24 -0.67
CA LEU A 49 15.23 6.58 -1.61
C LEU A 49 15.15 5.09 -1.28
N LYS A 50 13.95 4.59 -1.01
CA LYS A 50 13.70 3.18 -0.71
C LYS A 50 12.88 2.55 -1.82
N GLN A 51 13.36 1.42 -2.33
CA GLN A 51 12.59 0.59 -3.24
C GLN A 51 11.61 -0.30 -2.47
N ARG A 52 10.43 -0.48 -3.05
CA ARG A 52 9.33 -1.34 -2.62
C ARG A 52 8.79 -2.09 -3.84
N THR A 53 8.00 -3.13 -3.60
CA THR A 53 7.43 -3.95 -4.66
C THR A 53 5.96 -4.27 -4.37
N VAL A 54 5.13 -4.23 -5.40
CA VAL A 54 3.74 -4.70 -5.32
C VAL A 54 3.68 -6.18 -4.90
N MET A 55 2.54 -6.60 -4.36
CA MET A 55 2.28 -8.03 -4.10
C MET A 55 2.51 -8.85 -5.37
N GLN A 56 3.20 -9.98 -5.26
CA GLN A 56 3.67 -10.76 -6.40
C GLN A 56 2.53 -11.15 -7.36
N LYS A 57 1.38 -11.58 -6.81
CA LYS A 57 0.20 -11.95 -7.63
C LYS A 57 -0.54 -10.75 -8.24
N CYS A 58 -0.26 -9.53 -7.78
CA CYS A 58 -0.81 -8.30 -8.33
C CYS A 58 0.09 -7.68 -9.42
N ARG A 59 1.30 -8.22 -9.66
CA ARG A 59 2.24 -7.66 -10.64
C ARG A 59 1.68 -7.63 -12.07
N SER A 60 0.83 -8.59 -12.44
CA SER A 60 0.16 -8.61 -13.75
C SER A 60 -0.79 -7.43 -13.99
N LEU A 61 -1.16 -6.70 -12.94
CA LEU A 61 -2.00 -5.50 -13.00
C LEU A 61 -1.17 -4.24 -13.28
N CYS A 62 0.15 -4.31 -13.14
CA CYS A 62 1.04 -3.15 -13.23
C CYS A 62 1.30 -2.71 -14.68
N GLY A 63 1.66 -1.44 -14.83
CA GLY A 63 1.86 -0.78 -16.12
C GLY A 63 0.98 0.46 -16.27
N GLU A 64 1.37 1.34 -17.18
CA GLU A 64 0.66 2.60 -17.42
C GLU A 64 -0.67 2.44 -18.15
N THR A 65 -0.82 1.37 -18.90
CA THR A 65 -1.98 1.12 -19.76
C THR A 65 -2.79 -0.06 -19.25
N GLY A 66 -4.12 0.08 -19.29
CA GLY A 66 -5.07 -0.97 -18.93
C GLY A 66 -6.24 -0.47 -18.11
N ASP A 67 -7.43 -0.99 -18.44
CA ASP A 67 -8.61 -0.82 -17.61
C ASP A 67 -8.42 -1.67 -16.36
N PHE A 68 -8.27 -0.99 -15.22
CA PHE A 68 -8.15 -1.63 -13.93
C PHE A 68 -9.30 -1.15 -13.06
N ASP A 69 -10.11 -2.10 -12.62
CA ASP A 69 -11.20 -1.86 -11.71
C ASP A 69 -10.86 -2.55 -10.36
N PRO A 70 -10.58 -1.77 -9.30
CA PRO A 70 -10.26 -2.34 -8.01
C PRO A 70 -11.43 -3.12 -7.39
N THR A 71 -12.68 -2.93 -7.85
CA THR A 71 -13.84 -3.70 -7.38
C THR A 71 -13.88 -5.14 -7.90
N LEU A 72 -13.01 -5.48 -8.85
CA LEU A 72 -12.82 -6.85 -9.34
C LEU A 72 -11.75 -7.61 -8.55
N LEU A 73 -11.05 -6.92 -7.64
CA LEU A 73 -10.01 -7.52 -6.80
C LEU A 73 -10.60 -8.23 -5.59
N ASN A 74 -10.89 -9.52 -5.76
CA ASN A 74 -11.32 -10.36 -4.65
C ASN A 74 -10.12 -10.82 -3.82
N LEU A 75 -9.81 -10.05 -2.78
CA LEU A 75 -8.74 -10.29 -1.82
C LEU A 75 -9.17 -9.93 -0.40
N LYS A 76 -8.67 -10.70 0.58
CA LYS A 76 -8.83 -10.41 2.01
C LYS A 76 -7.47 -10.13 2.63
N VAL A 77 -7.38 -9.03 3.35
CA VAL A 77 -6.14 -8.60 3.99
C VAL A 77 -6.27 -8.74 5.50
N TYR A 78 -5.34 -9.45 6.12
CA TYR A 78 -5.25 -9.63 7.56
C TYR A 78 -3.94 -9.05 8.05
N CYS A 79 -3.98 -8.12 8.99
CA CYS A 79 -2.78 -7.54 9.59
C CYS A 79 -2.89 -7.50 11.12
N ASN A 80 -1.74 -7.53 11.79
CA ASN A 80 -1.66 -7.28 13.22
C ASN A 80 -2.14 -5.86 13.57
N ASN A 81 -2.48 -5.61 14.84
CA ASN A 81 -2.62 -4.23 15.29
C ASN A 81 -1.27 -3.51 15.18
N PRO A 82 -1.24 -2.20 14.88
CA PRO A 82 0.00 -1.44 14.85
C PRO A 82 0.70 -1.55 16.20
N ASP A 83 1.94 -2.07 16.21
CA ASP A 83 2.81 -2.06 17.38
C ASP A 83 3.52 -0.70 17.45
N LYS A 84 3.73 -0.15 18.65
CA LYS A 84 4.52 1.08 18.88
C LYS A 84 5.96 0.94 18.37
N ARG A 85 6.43 -0.28 18.17
CA ARG A 85 7.66 -0.59 17.43
C ARG A 85 7.36 -0.49 15.93
N LEU A 86 7.68 0.67 15.35
CA LEU A 86 7.45 1.13 13.97
C LEU A 86 7.89 0.20 12.81
N ASN A 87 8.27 -1.05 13.04
CA ASN A 87 9.02 -1.85 12.08
C ASN A 87 8.40 -3.20 11.68
N PHE A 88 7.22 -3.59 12.17
CA PHE A 88 6.66 -4.90 11.80
C PHE A 88 5.14 -4.85 11.63
N ILE A 89 4.71 -4.43 10.44
CA ILE A 89 3.41 -4.82 9.93
C ILE A 89 3.57 -6.28 9.47
N GLN A 90 2.86 -7.17 10.15
CA GLN A 90 2.81 -8.60 9.82
C GLN A 90 1.38 -8.94 9.44
N GLY A 91 1.23 -9.58 8.30
CA GLY A 91 -0.07 -9.89 7.77
C GLY A 91 -0.01 -10.87 6.61
N ASN A 92 -1.19 -11.24 6.14
CA ASN A 92 -1.37 -12.09 4.97
C ASN A 92 -2.43 -11.49 4.05
N VAL A 93 -2.26 -11.73 2.75
CA VAL A 93 -3.29 -11.55 1.74
C VAL A 93 -3.80 -12.92 1.34
N GLU A 94 -5.10 -13.13 1.44
CA GLU A 94 -5.81 -14.31 0.96
C GLU A 94 -6.52 -13.92 -0.35
N TYR A 95 -6.31 -14.71 -1.41
CA TYR A 95 -6.88 -14.45 -2.73
C TYR A 95 -8.13 -15.31 -2.98
N ALA A 96 -8.91 -14.99 -4.01
CA ALA A 96 -10.14 -15.72 -4.36
C ALA A 96 -9.96 -17.23 -4.57
N ASN A 97 -8.75 -17.68 -4.95
CA ASN A 97 -8.41 -19.08 -5.13
C ASN A 97 -7.84 -19.75 -3.86
N GLU A 98 -8.04 -19.12 -2.69
CA GLU A 98 -7.57 -19.56 -1.37
C GLU A 98 -6.05 -19.58 -1.20
N ASP A 99 -5.29 -19.10 -2.20
CA ASP A 99 -3.86 -18.87 -2.03
C ASP A 99 -3.63 -17.79 -0.96
N VAL A 100 -2.52 -17.93 -0.24
CA VAL A 100 -2.14 -16.99 0.82
C VAL A 100 -0.70 -16.52 0.62
N ASP A 101 -0.50 -15.21 0.51
CA ASP A 101 0.82 -14.58 0.51
C ASP A 101 1.07 -13.81 1.80
N ARG A 102 2.31 -13.85 2.29
CA ARG A 102 2.73 -13.04 3.43
C ARG A 102 3.01 -11.61 3.00
N ILE A 103 2.52 -10.66 3.80
CA ILE A 103 2.86 -9.24 3.66
C ILE A 103 4.21 -9.00 4.33
N THR A 104 5.11 -8.36 3.59
CA THR A 104 6.43 -7.95 4.10
C THR A 104 6.59 -6.43 4.03
N THR A 105 7.65 -5.90 4.65
CA THR A 105 7.99 -4.48 4.58
C THR A 105 8.21 -3.99 3.14
N ASP A 106 8.58 -4.88 2.22
CA ASP A 106 8.76 -4.52 0.82
C ASP A 106 7.44 -4.23 0.11
N ASN A 107 6.32 -4.76 0.62
CA ASN A 107 4.99 -4.58 0.06
C ASN A 107 4.22 -3.40 0.65
N ILE A 108 4.85 -2.67 1.58
CA ILE A 108 4.21 -1.59 2.32
C ILE A 108 4.95 -0.27 2.15
N ILE A 109 4.17 0.78 1.99
CA ILE A 109 4.63 2.16 2.09
C ILE A 109 3.96 2.85 3.28
N ILE A 110 4.75 3.65 3.99
CA ILE A 110 4.32 4.33 5.20
C ILE A 110 3.86 5.75 4.87
N ARG A 111 2.84 6.24 5.56
CA ARG A 111 2.37 7.62 5.47
C ARG A 111 3.51 8.63 5.58
N GLY A 112 3.43 9.70 4.80
CA GLY A 112 4.38 10.82 4.85
C GLY A 112 5.62 10.65 3.98
N CYS A 113 5.87 9.46 3.43
CA CYS A 113 6.84 9.31 2.34
C CYS A 113 6.37 10.06 1.09
N LYS A 114 7.28 10.38 0.17
CA LYS A 114 6.95 10.98 -1.13
C LYS A 114 7.18 9.98 -2.26
N LEU A 115 6.21 9.82 -3.16
CA LEU A 115 6.34 8.92 -4.30
C LEU A 115 7.35 9.47 -5.31
N ARG A 116 8.25 8.62 -5.82
CA ARG A 116 9.28 8.98 -6.81
C ARG A 116 9.37 7.91 -7.91
N ASN A 117 9.92 8.30 -9.07
CA ASN A 117 10.30 7.43 -10.18
C ASN A 117 9.20 6.55 -10.80
N THR A 118 7.96 6.66 -10.33
CA THR A 118 6.78 5.96 -10.83
C THR A 118 5.66 6.98 -10.96
N THR A 119 4.96 6.99 -12.10
CA THR A 119 3.95 8.01 -12.43
C THR A 119 2.74 7.90 -11.52
N PHE A 120 2.42 6.69 -11.08
CA PHE A 120 1.44 6.44 -10.02
C PHE A 120 1.68 5.12 -9.30
N ILE A 121 1.03 5.01 -8.14
CA ILE A 121 0.77 3.75 -7.47
C ILE A 121 -0.69 3.69 -7.03
N GLU A 122 -1.14 2.48 -6.79
CA GLU A 122 -2.45 2.24 -6.19
C GLU A 122 -2.34 1.16 -5.12
N GLY A 123 -3.05 1.38 -4.02
CA GLY A 123 -2.89 0.55 -2.83
C GLY A 123 -4.09 0.56 -1.90
N ILE A 124 -4.10 -0.41 -0.99
CA ILE A 124 -5.15 -0.55 0.02
C ILE A 124 -4.65 0.02 1.34
N VAL A 125 -5.48 0.85 1.96
CA VAL A 125 -5.18 1.45 3.25
C VAL A 125 -5.18 0.40 4.36
N LEU A 126 -4.01 0.16 4.96
CA LEU A 126 -3.84 -0.73 6.11
C LEU A 126 -4.11 0.00 7.43
N TYR A 127 -3.55 1.20 7.59
CA TYR A 127 -3.67 2.00 8.81
C TYR A 127 -3.86 3.48 8.52
N THR A 128 -4.62 4.14 9.38
CA THR A 128 -4.88 5.59 9.32
C THR A 128 -4.43 6.25 10.62
N GLY A 129 -3.91 7.48 10.55
CA GLY A 129 -3.34 8.16 11.72
C GLY A 129 -4.32 8.54 12.84
N LYS A 130 -5.63 8.26 12.68
CA LYS A 130 -6.67 8.50 13.70
C LYS A 130 -7.21 7.21 14.35
N ASN A 131 -6.95 6.02 13.80
CA ASN A 131 -7.55 4.78 14.30
C ASN A 131 -6.53 3.65 14.48
N LEU A 132 -6.26 3.37 15.75
CA LEU A 132 -5.72 2.12 16.27
C LEU A 132 -6.91 1.35 16.87
N VAL A 133 -7.20 0.16 16.33
CA VAL A 133 -8.17 -0.81 16.84
C VAL A 133 -9.64 -0.44 16.62
N GLU A 134 -10.28 -1.08 15.64
CA GLU A 134 -11.43 -1.97 15.89
C GLU A 134 -11.84 -2.72 14.60
N LYS A 135 -11.69 -4.05 14.64
CA LYS A 135 -12.31 -5.06 13.77
C LYS A 135 -12.08 -4.90 12.25
N PHE A 136 -10.95 -5.45 11.77
CA PHE A 136 -11.00 -6.18 10.49
C PHE A 136 -11.85 -7.44 10.69
N ARG A 137 -13.17 -7.30 10.56
CA ARG A 137 -14.02 -8.41 10.14
C ARG A 137 -14.25 -8.18 8.65
N GLU A 138 -13.40 -8.79 7.84
CA GLU A 138 -13.71 -9.11 6.43
C GLU A 138 -14.28 -7.93 5.62
N LYS A 139 -13.41 -7.16 4.96
CA LYS A 139 -13.85 -6.33 3.83
C LYS A 139 -13.54 -7.14 2.57
N ILE A 140 -14.57 -7.79 2.04
CA ILE A 140 -14.56 -8.32 0.67
C ILE A 140 -14.59 -7.07 -0.21
N ILE A 141 -13.48 -6.78 -0.88
CA ILE A 141 -13.46 -5.83 -2.00
C ILE A 141 -13.78 -6.63 -3.26
#